data_AF-A0A7L3VYW5-F1
#
_entry.id   AF-A0A7L3VYW5-F1
#
_cell.length_a   1.000
_cell.length_b   1.000
_cell.length_c   1.000
_cell.angle_alpha   90.00
_cell.angle_beta   90.00
_cell.angle_gamma   90.00
#
_symmetry.space_group_name_H-M   'P 1'
#
loop_
_entity.id
_entity.type
_entity.pdbx_description
1 polymer ?
#
loop_
_entity_poly.entity_id
_entity_poly.type
_entity_poly.pdbx_seq_one_letter_code
_entity_poly.pdbx_strand_id
1 'polypeptide(L)'
;MPHFQAWEEFTRAAEKLCLADPMKVRVVLKYRHCDGNLCIKVTDDVACLLYRTDQAQDVKKIEKFHSQLMRLMVAKESRSAAMETD
;
A
#
# COMPACT_ATOMS: atom_id res chain seq x y z
N MET A 1 -9.30 -10.70 -7.37
CA MET A 1 -8.65 -9.62 -6.58
C MET A 1 -9.51 -9.35 -5.36
N PRO A 2 -9.06 -9.69 -4.15
CA PRO A 2 -9.81 -9.35 -2.93
C PRO A 2 -9.87 -7.83 -2.76
N HIS A 3 -11.09 -7.33 -2.53
CA HIS A 3 -11.35 -5.94 -2.21
C HIS A 3 -11.52 -5.82 -0.70
N PHE A 4 -10.70 -5.01 -0.06
CA PHE A 4 -10.85 -4.74 1.37
C PHE A 4 -11.98 -3.74 1.58
N GLN A 5 -12.89 -4.04 2.51
CA GLN A 5 -13.95 -3.10 2.91
C GLN A 5 -13.49 -2.23 4.09
N ALA A 6 -12.68 -2.80 5.00
CA ALA A 6 -12.13 -2.09 6.13
C ALA A 6 -10.74 -1.51 5.81
N TRP A 7 -10.58 -0.20 6.05
CA TRP A 7 -9.30 0.50 5.85
C TRP A 7 -8.16 -0.12 6.68
N GLU A 8 -8.42 -0.48 7.93
CA GLU A 8 -7.40 -1.01 8.86
C GLU A 8 -6.87 -2.39 8.46
N GLU A 9 -7.74 -3.24 7.88
CA GLU A 9 -7.33 -4.53 7.36
C GLU A 9 -6.46 -4.37 6.11
N PHE A 10 -6.84 -3.44 5.24
CA PHE A 10 -6.07 -3.10 4.05
C PHE A 10 -4.65 -2.63 4.40
N THR A 11 -4.52 -1.66 5.30
CA THR A 11 -3.20 -1.09 5.64
C THR A 11 -2.29 -2.13 6.28
N ARG A 12 -2.84 -2.95 7.19
CA ARG A 12 -2.08 -4.03 7.86
C ARG A 12 -1.57 -5.07 6.86
N ALA A 13 -2.41 -5.49 5.91
CA ALA A 13 -2.03 -6.43 4.86
C ALA A 13 -0.98 -5.81 3.91
N ALA A 14 -1.15 -4.55 3.54
CA ALA A 14 -0.24 -3.84 2.65
C ALA A 14 1.14 -3.61 3.27
N GLU A 15 1.21 -3.23 4.54
CA GLU A 15 2.49 -3.10 5.27
C GLU A 15 3.22 -4.44 5.36
N LYS A 16 2.50 -5.51 5.71
CA LYS A 16 3.07 -6.86 5.73
C LYS A 16 3.65 -7.26 4.37
N LEU A 17 2.95 -6.94 3.28
CA LEU A 17 3.42 -7.23 1.93
C LEU A 17 4.67 -6.41 1.58
N CYS A 18 4.66 -5.10 1.89
CA CYS A 18 5.81 -4.21 1.68
C CYS A 18 7.06 -4.66 2.46
N LEU A 19 6.90 -5.21 3.66
CA LEU A 19 8.02 -5.71 4.48
C LEU A 19 8.56 -7.06 4.01
N ALA A 20 7.75 -7.86 3.31
CA ALA A 20 8.17 -9.20 2.86
C ALA A 20 9.18 -9.14 1.71
N ASP A 21 8.91 -8.34 0.68
CA ASP A 21 9.85 -8.09 -0.43
C ASP A 21 9.63 -6.67 -0.99
N PRO A 22 10.29 -5.65 -0.41
CA PRO A 22 10.11 -4.26 -0.83
C PRO A 22 10.43 -4.01 -2.31
N MET A 23 11.29 -4.84 -2.92
CA MET A 23 11.76 -4.63 -4.29
C MET A 23 10.76 -5.10 -5.34
N LYS A 24 9.88 -6.04 -5.00
CA LYS A 24 8.81 -6.50 -5.89
C LYS A 24 7.51 -5.72 -5.72
N VAL A 25 7.34 -5.04 -4.58
CA VAL A 25 6.07 -4.36 -4.27
C VAL A 25 5.92 -3.05 -5.04
N ARG A 26 4.72 -2.85 -5.59
CA ARG A 26 4.28 -1.61 -6.24
C ARG A 26 3.01 -1.08 -5.60
N VAL A 27 3.00 0.22 -5.34
CA VAL A 27 1.85 0.96 -4.84
C VAL A 27 1.30 1.83 -5.97
N VAL A 28 0.00 1.70 -6.28
CA VAL A 28 -0.66 2.44 -7.35
C VAL A 28 -1.85 3.21 -6.78
N LEU A 29 -1.92 4.50 -7.08
CA LEU A 29 -3.07 5.35 -6.80
C LEU A 29 -3.80 5.69 -8.11
N LYS A 30 -5.12 5.53 -8.10
CA LYS A 30 -5.99 5.90 -9.21
C LYS A 30 -7.12 6.79 -8.69
N TYR A 31 -7.04 8.07 -9.01
CA TYR A 31 -8.10 9.04 -8.77
C TYR A 31 -8.97 9.20 -10.02
N ARG A 32 -10.29 9.29 -9.83
CA ARG A 32 -11.23 9.56 -10.91
C ARG A 32 -12.25 10.60 -10.47
N HIS A 33 -12.05 11.84 -10.94
CA HIS A 33 -12.87 12.99 -10.55
C HIS A 33 -14.34 12.84 -10.96
N CYS A 34 -14.61 12.42 -12.20
CA CYS A 34 -15.97 12.29 -12.74
C CYS A 34 -16.86 11.30 -11.98
N ASP A 35 -16.26 10.28 -11.36
CA ASP A 35 -16.97 9.26 -10.58
C ASP A 35 -16.84 9.50 -9.07
N GLY A 36 -16.14 10.57 -8.66
CA GLY A 36 -15.93 10.89 -7.24
C GLY A 36 -15.16 9.84 -6.44
N ASN A 37 -14.37 8.96 -7.07
CA ASN A 37 -13.73 7.85 -6.37
C ASN A 37 -12.19 7.86 -6.43
N LEU A 38 -11.60 7.26 -5.40
CA LEU A 38 -10.17 7.03 -5.24
C LEU A 38 -9.93 5.55 -4.97
N CYS A 39 -8.90 5.02 -5.60
CA CYS A 39 -8.48 3.64 -5.42
C CYS A 39 -6.99 3.56 -5.16
N ILE A 40 -6.60 2.81 -4.14
CA ILE A 40 -5.22 2.44 -3.84
C ILE A 40 -5.05 0.93 -4.02
N LYS A 41 -3.94 0.53 -4.65
CA LYS A 41 -3.57 -0.86 -4.89
C LYS A 41 -2.14 -1.10 -4.41
N VAL A 42 -1.89 -2.22 -3.74
CA VAL A 42 -0.55 -2.69 -3.37
C VAL A 42 -0.40 -4.13 -3.84
N THR A 43 0.69 -4.42 -4.57
CA THR A 43 0.89 -5.74 -5.20
C THR A 43 2.37 -6.04 -5.41
N ASP A 44 2.73 -7.32 -5.33
CA ASP A 44 4.04 -7.90 -5.66
C ASP A 44 3.97 -8.82 -6.90
N ASP A 45 2.94 -8.63 -7.73
CA ASP A 45 2.55 -9.50 -8.87
C ASP A 45 1.99 -10.88 -8.52
N VAL A 46 2.02 -11.29 -7.24
CA VAL A 46 1.41 -12.54 -6.77
C VAL A 46 0.14 -12.24 -5.98
N ALA A 47 0.27 -11.43 -4.93
CA ALA A 47 -0.83 -10.89 -4.16
C ALA A 47 -1.24 -9.51 -4.68
N CYS A 48 -2.54 -9.23 -4.67
CA CYS A 48 -3.04 -7.90 -5.01
C CYS A 48 -4.08 -7.46 -3.99
N LEU A 49 -3.73 -6.41 -3.25
CA LEU A 49 -4.55 -5.78 -2.23
C LEU A 49 -5.14 -4.49 -2.81
N LEU A 50 -6.45 -4.33 -2.70
CA LEU A 50 -7.18 -3.19 -3.26
C LEU A 50 -8.10 -2.56 -2.21
N TYR A 51 -8.05 -1.24 -2.11
CA TYR A 51 -9.03 -0.43 -1.38
C TYR A 51 -9.58 0.66 -2.30
N ARG A 52 -10.89 0.73 -2.44
CA ARG A 52 -11.62 1.78 -3.16
C ARG A 52 -12.53 2.49 -2.18
N THR A 53 -12.59 3.81 -2.32
CA THR A 53 -13.46 4.65 -1.52
C THR A 53 -13.99 5.81 -2.38
N ASP A 54 -15.20 6.23 -2.08
CA ASP A 54 -15.82 7.48 -2.50
C ASP A 54 -15.93 8.48 -1.33
N GLN A 55 -15.45 8.09 -0.15
CA GLN A 55 -15.55 8.88 1.07
C GLN A 55 -14.39 9.88 1.14
N ALA A 56 -14.71 11.18 1.10
CA ALA A 56 -13.71 12.25 1.14
C ALA A 56 -12.79 12.20 2.39
N GLN A 57 -13.29 11.71 3.52
CA GLN A 57 -12.51 11.52 4.75
C GLN A 57 -11.32 10.55 4.60
N ASP A 58 -11.39 9.64 3.64
CA ASP A 58 -10.33 8.66 3.42
C ASP A 58 -9.18 9.20 2.57
N VAL A 59 -9.36 10.32 1.86
CA VAL A 59 -8.32 10.94 1.03
C VAL A 59 -7.07 11.23 1.86
N LYS A 60 -7.25 11.84 3.05
CA LYS A 60 -6.14 12.14 3.96
C LYS A 60 -5.52 10.88 4.58
N LYS A 61 -6.31 9.82 4.79
CA LYS A 61 -5.79 8.55 5.30
C LYS A 61 -4.90 7.87 4.26
N ILE A 62 -5.36 7.85 3.00
CA ILE A 62 -4.65 7.28 1.86
C ILE A 62 -3.37 8.06 1.57
N GLU A 63 -3.41 9.40 1.59
CA GLU A 63 -2.22 10.24 1.43
C GLU A 63 -1.18 9.93 2.51
N LYS A 64 -1.57 9.94 3.79
CA LYS A 64 -0.66 9.63 4.90
C LYS A 64 -0.03 8.25 4.78
N PHE A 65 -0.83 7.24 4.41
CA PHE A 65 -0.36 5.87 4.24
C PHE A 65 0.62 5.75 3.07
N HIS A 66 0.30 6.35 1.92
CA HIS A 66 1.22 6.39 0.78
C HIS A 66 2.55 7.08 1.14
N SER A 67 2.48 8.21 1.83
CA SER A 67 3.64 8.93 2.36
C SER A 67 4.46 8.09 3.35
N GLN A 68 3.82 7.26 4.18
CA GLN A 68 4.51 6.31 5.07
C GLN A 68 5.25 5.23 4.28
N LEU A 69 4.60 4.60 3.29
CA LEU A 69 5.24 3.58 2.45
C LEU A 69 6.46 4.15 1.70
N MET A 70 6.37 5.38 1.18
CA MET A 70 7.51 6.06 0.56
C MET A 70 8.69 6.20 1.52
N ARG A 71 8.46 6.57 2.80
CA ARG A 71 9.53 6.65 3.80
C ARG A 71 10.16 5.29 4.09
N LEU A 72 9.35 4.23 4.17
CA LEU A 72 9.85 2.86 4.40
C LEU A 72 10.70 2.34 3.23
N MET A 73 10.36 2.70 2.00
CA MET A 73 11.13 2.32 0.80
C MET A 73 12.50 3.01 0.74
N VAL A 74 12.65 4.19 1.33
CA VAL A 74 13.91 4.95 1.35
C VAL A 74 14.77 4.61 2.56
N ALA A 75 14.17 4.21 3.69
CA ALA A 75 14.88 3.87 4.91
C ALA A 75 15.97 2.81 4.67
N LYS A 76 17.12 2.96 5.33
CA LYS A 76 18.29 2.09 5.12
C LYS A 76 18.15 0.73 5.83
N GLU A 77 17.39 0.68 6.93
CA GLU A 77 17.19 -0.51 7.77
C GLU A 77 16.17 -1.52 7.23
N SER A 78 15.32 -1.17 6.27
CA SER A 78 14.48 -2.16 5.57
C SER A 78 15.30 -3.14 4.73
N ARG A 79 16.63 -2.91 4.58
CA ARG A 79 17.59 -3.84 3.95
C ARG A 79 18.26 -4.81 4.94
N SER A 80 18.34 -4.51 6.23
CA SER A 80 19.17 -5.31 7.16
C SER A 80 18.51 -6.62 7.59
N ALA A 81 17.18 -6.74 7.52
CA ALA A 81 16.49 -8.00 7.85
C ALA A 81 16.63 -9.10 6.77
N ALA A 82 17.05 -8.75 5.55
CA ALA A 82 17.16 -9.68 4.43
C ALA A 82 18.61 -10.10 4.09
N MET A 83 19.62 -9.46 4.69
CA MET A 83 21.04 -9.70 4.39
C MET A 83 21.81 -10.41 5.52
N GLU A 84 21.14 -11.00 6.50
CA GLU A 84 21.79 -11.85 7.54
C GLU A 84 21.71 -13.37 7.25
N THR A 85 21.30 -13.76 6.04
CA THR A 85 21.38 -15.17 5.60
C THR A 85 21.92 -15.26 4.18
N ASP A 86 23.23 -15.06 4.02
CA ASP A 86 24.08 -15.77 3.06
C ASP A 86 25.55 -15.67 3.49
#